data_AF-A0A1N6IWG7-F1
#
_entry.id   AF-A0A1N6IWG7-F1
#
_cell.length_a   1.000
_cell.length_b   1.000
_cell.length_c   1.000
_cell.angle_alpha   90.00
_cell.angle_beta   90.00
_cell.angle_gamma   90.00
#
_symmetry.space_group_name_H-M   'P 1'
#
loop_
_entity.id
_entity.type
_entity.pdbx_description
1 polymer ?
#
loop_
_entity_poly.entity_id
_entity_poly.type
_entity_poly.pdbx_seq_one_letter_code
_entity_poly.pdbx_strand_id
1 'polypeptide(L)'
;MTGIEILKVFTTVLLFLVASYFIFYKSWLKALGNEVAKLVTVKDLTKIQENIKLDFNKQLEDYKNNLDEKLSHKIEPLKAELSKNNITHQIQFSYLHQERSKVVLDLYRKLVELQSAMVNWTSFMHPIIQDAEREAKERVERANVAFNDFRNFYLLNKLFFPKSFCDTFDIILDEYWNKLWDYGFKEGMIKENRSITDDFYRHLIKDMSEISKELKEKIPEKITEIEDKFREMLNVGE
;
A
#
# COMPACT_ATOMS: atom_id res chain seq x y z
N MET A 1 -47.80 -92.21 -73.09
CA MET A 1 -48.03 -91.46 -71.85
C MET A 1 -49.51 -91.10 -71.81
N THR A 2 -50.29 -91.69 -70.90
CA THR A 2 -51.75 -91.53 -70.86
C THR A 2 -52.11 -90.23 -70.14
N GLY A 3 -53.19 -89.53 -70.55
CA GLY A 3 -53.55 -88.19 -70.04
C GLY A 3 -53.74 -88.06 -68.52
N ILE A 4 -53.91 -89.20 -67.82
CA ILE A 4 -54.02 -89.28 -66.35
C ILE A 4 -52.66 -89.03 -65.67
N GLU A 5 -51.54 -89.39 -66.30
CA GLU A 5 -50.20 -89.14 -65.76
C GLU A 5 -49.83 -87.65 -65.81
N ILE A 6 -50.22 -86.95 -66.88
CA ILE A 6 -49.97 -85.52 -67.07
C ILE A 6 -50.74 -84.69 -66.03
N LEU A 7 -52.00 -85.06 -65.74
CA LEU A 7 -52.83 -84.38 -64.76
C LEU A 7 -52.30 -84.55 -63.32
N LYS A 8 -51.76 -85.74 -62.99
CA LYS A 8 -51.07 -86.00 -61.72
C LYS A 8 -49.79 -85.19 -61.58
N VAL A 9 -48.98 -85.10 -62.65
CA VAL A 9 -47.76 -84.28 -62.64
C VAL A 9 -48.12 -82.81 -62.45
N PHE A 10 -49.14 -82.30 -63.14
CA PHE A 10 -49.55 -80.89 -63.06
C PHE A 10 -50.09 -80.52 -61.67
N THR A 11 -50.92 -81.37 -61.06
CA THR A 11 -51.43 -81.15 -59.70
C THR A 11 -50.32 -81.23 -58.65
N THR A 12 -49.34 -82.12 -58.83
CA THR A 12 -48.18 -82.23 -57.93
C THR A 12 -47.27 -81.00 -58.05
N VAL A 13 -47.03 -80.50 -59.27
CA VAL A 13 -46.28 -79.26 -59.51
C VAL A 13 -47.01 -78.05 -58.94
N LEU A 14 -48.34 -77.97 -59.12
CA LEU A 14 -49.16 -76.89 -58.56
C LEU A 14 -49.11 -76.88 -57.02
N LEU A 15 -49.28 -78.05 -56.39
CA LEU A 15 -49.15 -78.21 -54.93
C LEU A 15 -47.75 -77.83 -54.44
N PHE A 16 -46.71 -78.22 -55.18
CA PHE A 16 -45.33 -77.86 -54.86
C PHE A 16 -45.10 -76.34 -54.97
N LEU A 17 -45.65 -75.70 -55.99
CA LEU A 17 -45.57 -74.24 -56.16
C LEU A 17 -46.33 -73.49 -55.08
N VAL A 18 -47.52 -73.94 -54.70
CA VAL A 18 -48.30 -73.34 -53.60
C VAL A 18 -47.59 -73.52 -52.27
N ALA A 19 -47.07 -74.71 -51.99
CA ALA A 19 -46.31 -74.97 -50.77
C ALA A 19 -45.01 -74.15 -50.74
N SER A 20 -44.28 -74.07 -51.85
CA SER A 20 -43.07 -73.26 -51.99
C SER A 20 -43.35 -71.78 -51.81
N TYR A 21 -44.42 -71.26 -52.41
CA TYR A 21 -44.86 -69.88 -52.23
C TYR A 21 -45.21 -69.60 -50.76
N PHE A 22 -45.92 -70.52 -50.09
CA PHE A 22 -46.29 -70.34 -48.68
C PHE A 22 -45.07 -70.37 -47.74
N ILE A 23 -44.11 -71.26 -48.00
CA ILE A 23 -42.85 -71.34 -47.26
C ILE A 23 -42.02 -70.07 -47.49
N PHE A 24 -41.92 -69.60 -48.73
CA PHE A 24 -41.21 -68.38 -49.07
C PHE A 24 -41.88 -67.15 -48.44
N TYR A 25 -43.19 -67.02 -48.56
CA TYR A 25 -43.96 -65.91 -47.98
C TYR A 25 -43.83 -65.87 -46.46
N LYS A 26 -43.90 -67.02 -45.78
CA LYS A 26 -43.69 -67.11 -44.33
C LYS A 26 -42.25 -66.76 -43.93
N SER A 27 -41.26 -67.21 -44.70
CA SER A 27 -39.84 -66.89 -44.47
C SER A 27 -39.57 -65.39 -44.68
N TRP A 28 -40.15 -64.82 -45.74
CA TRP A 28 -40.04 -63.41 -46.09
C TRP A 28 -40.71 -62.50 -45.05
N LEU A 29 -41.94 -62.81 -44.61
CA LEU A 29 -42.61 -62.09 -43.52
C LEU A 29 -41.81 -62.11 -42.21
N LYS A 30 -41.18 -63.25 -41.89
CA LYS A 30 -40.33 -63.37 -40.69
C LYS A 30 -39.08 -62.51 -40.80
N ALA A 31 -38.45 -62.48 -41.98
CA ALA A 31 -37.29 -61.61 -42.24
C ALA A 31 -37.67 -60.13 -42.18
N LEU A 32 -38.81 -59.75 -42.76
CA LEU A 32 -39.31 -58.37 -42.79
C LEU A 32 -39.73 -57.90 -41.39
N GLY A 33 -40.40 -58.76 -40.60
CA GLY A 33 -40.71 -58.48 -39.20
C GLY A 33 -39.47 -58.28 -38.34
N ASN A 34 -38.40 -59.06 -38.57
CA ASN A 34 -37.13 -58.89 -37.87
C ASN A 34 -36.43 -57.56 -38.24
N GLU A 35 -36.41 -57.18 -39.52
CA GLU A 35 -35.80 -55.90 -39.94
C GLU A 35 -36.62 -54.68 -39.46
N VAL A 36 -37.96 -54.76 -39.49
CA VAL A 36 -38.82 -53.71 -38.95
C VAL A 36 -38.63 -53.58 -37.44
N ALA A 37 -38.54 -54.68 -36.70
CA ALA A 37 -38.26 -54.65 -35.26
C ALA A 37 -36.89 -54.02 -34.95
N LYS A 38 -35.84 -54.36 -35.71
CA LYS A 38 -34.51 -53.73 -35.59
C LYS A 38 -34.55 -52.22 -35.90
N LEU A 39 -35.29 -51.80 -36.92
CA LEU A 39 -35.40 -50.38 -37.27
C LEU A 39 -36.13 -49.58 -36.19
N VAL A 40 -37.19 -50.15 -35.61
CA VAL A 40 -37.91 -49.54 -34.48
C VAL A 40 -37.00 -49.43 -33.26
N THR A 41 -36.25 -50.48 -32.91
CA THR A 41 -35.32 -50.42 -31.77
C THR A 41 -34.18 -49.44 -32.01
N VAL A 42 -33.61 -49.36 -33.22
CA VAL A 42 -32.58 -48.38 -33.57
C VAL A 42 -33.13 -46.95 -33.47
N LYS A 43 -34.34 -46.70 -33.98
CA LYS A 43 -34.98 -45.38 -33.91
C LYS A 43 -35.25 -44.96 -32.46
N ASP A 44 -35.76 -45.86 -31.64
CA ASP A 44 -36.00 -45.59 -30.22
C ASP A 44 -34.69 -45.38 -29.46
N LEU A 45 -33.65 -46.17 -29.74
CA LEU A 45 -32.30 -45.98 -29.21
C LEU A 45 -31.73 -44.61 -29.59
N THR A 46 -31.86 -44.19 -30.85
CA THR A 46 -31.39 -42.86 -31.28
C THR A 46 -32.13 -41.73 -30.58
N LYS A 47 -33.45 -41.86 -30.40
CA LYS A 47 -34.26 -40.86 -29.70
C LYS A 47 -33.91 -40.78 -28.21
N ILE A 48 -33.67 -41.92 -27.57
CA ILE A 48 -33.19 -41.98 -26.18
C ILE A 48 -31.81 -41.34 -26.08
N GLN A 49 -30.89 -41.64 -27.00
CA GLN A 49 -29.55 -41.07 -27.04
C GLN A 49 -29.58 -39.53 -27.22
N GLU A 50 -30.41 -39.02 -28.12
CA GLU A 50 -30.61 -37.58 -28.32
C GLU A 50 -31.17 -36.89 -27.07
N ASN A 51 -32.19 -37.49 -26.44
CA ASN A 51 -32.78 -36.98 -25.21
C ASN A 51 -31.77 -36.96 -24.06
N ILE A 52 -30.97 -38.03 -23.90
CA ILE A 52 -29.90 -38.07 -22.90
C ILE A 52 -28.88 -36.97 -23.18
N LYS A 53 -28.46 -36.79 -24.44
CA LYS A 53 -27.50 -35.73 -24.80
C LYS A 53 -28.04 -34.34 -24.52
N LEU A 54 -29.31 -34.08 -24.83
CA LEU A 54 -29.99 -32.83 -24.53
C LEU A 54 -30.08 -32.59 -23.03
N ASP A 55 -30.52 -33.58 -22.25
CA ASP A 55 -30.62 -33.46 -20.79
C ASP A 55 -29.24 -33.23 -20.16
N PHE A 56 -28.22 -33.95 -20.62
CA PHE A 56 -26.85 -33.77 -20.15
C PHE A 56 -26.30 -32.39 -20.47
N ASN A 57 -26.54 -31.87 -21.68
CA ASN A 57 -26.16 -30.50 -22.05
C ASN A 57 -26.87 -29.48 -21.17
N LYS A 58 -28.16 -29.67 -20.92
CA LYS A 58 -28.95 -28.80 -20.06
C LYS A 58 -28.41 -28.78 -18.62
N GLN A 59 -28.15 -29.96 -18.04
CA GLN A 59 -27.53 -30.06 -16.71
C GLN A 59 -26.15 -29.41 -16.67
N LEU A 60 -25.35 -29.54 -17.72
CA LEU A 60 -24.04 -28.87 -17.84
C LEU A 60 -24.17 -27.35 -17.86
N GLU A 61 -25.15 -26.84 -18.58
CA GLU A 61 -25.41 -25.40 -18.71
C GLU A 61 -25.96 -24.83 -17.41
N ASP A 62 -26.91 -25.51 -16.77
CA ASP A 62 -27.42 -25.16 -15.45
C ASP A 62 -26.32 -25.18 -14.38
N TYR A 63 -25.41 -26.16 -14.43
CA TYR A 63 -24.28 -26.24 -13.50
C TYR A 63 -23.28 -25.10 -13.72
N LYS A 64 -22.94 -24.79 -14.98
CA LYS A 64 -22.08 -23.64 -15.33
C LYS A 64 -22.67 -22.33 -14.84
N ASN A 65 -23.95 -22.08 -15.14
CA ASN A 65 -24.64 -20.86 -14.73
C ASN A 65 -24.68 -20.72 -13.21
N ASN A 66 -25.01 -21.80 -12.48
CA ASN A 66 -24.98 -21.81 -11.02
C ASN A 66 -23.57 -21.56 -10.45
N LEU A 67 -22.54 -22.08 -11.09
CA LEU A 67 -21.16 -21.89 -10.66
C LEU A 67 -20.72 -20.43 -10.87
N ASP A 68 -21.01 -19.88 -12.05
CA ASP A 68 -20.71 -18.49 -12.40
C ASP A 68 -21.48 -17.51 -11.51
N GLU A 69 -22.75 -17.78 -11.23
CA GLU A 69 -23.55 -16.99 -10.31
C GLU A 69 -22.95 -17.02 -8.90
N LYS A 70 -22.63 -18.20 -8.37
CA LYS A 70 -21.98 -18.33 -7.04
C LYS A 70 -20.60 -17.69 -6.98
N LEU A 71 -19.84 -17.76 -8.07
CA LEU A 71 -18.54 -17.11 -8.19
C LEU A 71 -18.72 -15.59 -8.20
N SER A 72 -19.64 -15.05 -8.99
CA SER A 72 -19.93 -13.61 -9.04
C SER A 72 -20.39 -13.11 -7.66
N HIS A 73 -21.35 -13.81 -7.05
CA HIS A 73 -21.89 -13.47 -5.73
C HIS A 73 -20.84 -13.46 -4.61
N LYS A 74 -19.73 -14.20 -4.76
CA LYS A 74 -18.61 -14.21 -3.78
C LYS A 74 -17.47 -13.27 -4.16
N ILE A 75 -17.10 -13.23 -5.43
CA ILE A 75 -15.94 -12.47 -5.91
C ILE A 75 -16.23 -10.98 -5.94
N GLU A 76 -17.42 -10.56 -6.39
CA GLU A 76 -17.79 -9.15 -6.47
C GLU A 76 -17.76 -8.45 -5.11
N PRO A 77 -18.38 -8.98 -4.03
CA PRO A 77 -18.30 -8.32 -2.73
C PRO A 77 -16.88 -8.32 -2.18
N LEU A 78 -16.09 -9.38 -2.37
CA LEU A 78 -14.68 -9.41 -1.94
C LEU A 78 -13.83 -8.38 -2.68
N LYS A 79 -14.03 -8.20 -3.99
CA LYS A 79 -13.36 -7.16 -4.77
C LYS A 79 -13.76 -5.77 -4.30
N ALA A 80 -15.05 -5.55 -4.05
CA ALA A 80 -15.55 -4.28 -3.52
C ALA A 80 -14.98 -3.97 -2.14
N GLU A 81 -14.93 -4.97 -1.25
CA GLU A 81 -14.33 -4.86 0.09
C GLU A 81 -12.84 -4.55 0.03
N LEU A 82 -12.07 -5.28 -0.80
CA LEU A 82 -10.65 -5.01 -1.02
C LEU A 82 -10.43 -3.60 -1.57
N SER A 83 -11.23 -3.17 -2.56
CA SER A 83 -11.14 -1.83 -3.12
C SER A 83 -11.43 -0.76 -2.05
N LYS A 84 -12.47 -0.97 -1.24
CA LYS A 84 -12.82 -0.07 -0.13
C LYS A 84 -11.71 0.00 0.91
N ASN A 85 -11.14 -1.13 1.30
CA ASN A 85 -10.04 -1.19 2.25
C ASN A 85 -8.79 -0.50 1.71
N ASN A 86 -8.45 -0.73 0.43
CA ASN A 86 -7.33 -0.07 -0.22
C ASN A 86 -7.50 1.46 -0.26
N ILE A 87 -8.70 1.95 -0.64
CA ILE A 87 -9.02 3.39 -0.61
C ILE A 87 -8.90 3.94 0.81
N THR A 88 -9.44 3.22 1.80
CA THR A 88 -9.35 3.63 3.21
C THR A 88 -7.91 3.75 3.68
N HIS A 89 -7.07 2.74 3.36
CA HIS A 89 -5.65 2.78 3.68
C HIS A 89 -4.92 3.93 2.98
N GLN A 90 -5.20 4.17 1.69
CA GLN A 90 -4.62 5.30 0.97
C GLN A 90 -5.00 6.65 1.58
N ILE A 91 -6.27 6.83 1.98
CA ILE A 91 -6.73 8.06 2.65
C ILE A 91 -6.02 8.24 4.00
N GLN A 92 -6.00 7.20 4.83
CA GLN A 92 -5.34 7.24 6.14
C GLN A 92 -3.84 7.52 6.02
N PHE A 93 -3.17 6.84 5.08
CA PHE A 93 -1.76 7.03 4.81
C PHE A 93 -1.47 8.45 4.31
N SER A 94 -2.26 8.94 3.35
CA SER A 94 -2.11 10.30 2.82
C SER A 94 -2.32 11.35 3.91
N TYR A 95 -3.35 11.19 4.74
CA TYR A 95 -3.61 12.09 5.86
C TYR A 95 -2.46 12.08 6.87
N LEU A 96 -1.99 10.90 7.28
CA LEU A 96 -0.88 10.78 8.22
C LEU A 96 0.42 11.37 7.66
N HIS A 97 0.72 11.13 6.38
CA HIS A 97 1.86 11.73 5.71
C HIS A 97 1.74 13.25 5.62
N GLN A 98 0.56 13.77 5.33
CA GLN A 98 0.32 15.21 5.28
C GLN A 98 0.52 15.86 6.66
N GLU A 99 -0.02 15.26 7.73
CA GLU A 99 0.16 15.76 9.09
C GLU A 99 1.63 15.69 9.53
N ARG A 100 2.33 14.57 9.27
CA ARG A 100 3.77 14.46 9.51
C ARG A 100 4.56 15.52 8.75
N SER A 101 4.21 15.79 7.50
CA SER A 101 4.91 16.79 6.67
C SER A 101 4.77 18.20 7.23
N LYS A 102 3.60 18.57 7.74
CA LYS A 102 3.39 19.86 8.43
C LYS A 102 4.26 19.97 9.67
N VAL A 103 4.26 18.92 10.51
CA VAL A 103 5.05 18.87 11.75
C VAL A 103 6.56 18.97 11.44
N VAL A 104 7.04 18.25 10.43
CA VAL A 104 8.43 18.32 9.94
C VAL A 104 8.79 19.75 9.55
N LEU A 105 7.97 20.39 8.70
CA LEU A 105 8.26 21.73 8.20
C LEU A 105 8.30 22.77 9.32
N ASP A 106 7.35 22.71 10.25
CA ASP A 106 7.29 23.67 11.36
C ASP A 106 8.41 23.42 12.39
N LEU A 107 8.81 22.17 12.61
CA LEU A 107 9.97 21.85 13.43
C LEU A 107 11.25 22.42 12.82
N TYR A 108 11.46 22.23 11.51
CA TYR A 108 12.61 22.78 10.80
C TYR A 108 12.66 24.31 10.87
N ARG A 109 11.53 24.99 10.64
CA ARG A 109 11.45 26.46 10.78
C ARG A 109 11.89 26.94 12.16
N LYS A 110 11.45 26.25 13.22
CA LYS A 110 11.85 26.58 14.60
C LYS A 110 13.33 26.31 14.87
N LEU A 111 13.89 25.25 14.29
CA LEU A 111 15.32 24.95 14.38
C LEU A 111 16.16 26.05 13.71
N VAL A 112 15.77 26.48 12.52
CA VAL A 112 16.45 27.57 11.79
C VAL A 112 16.37 28.89 12.56
N GLU A 113 15.21 29.21 13.15
CA GLU A 113 15.06 30.40 13.98
C GLU A 113 15.93 30.33 15.24
N LEU A 114 15.96 29.18 15.93
CA LEU A 114 16.86 28.95 17.07
C LEU A 114 18.32 29.18 16.67
N GLN A 115 18.77 28.57 15.58
CA GLN A 115 20.14 28.73 15.10
C GLN A 115 20.47 30.20 14.81
N SER A 116 19.59 30.89 14.08
CA SER A 116 19.73 32.31 13.78
C SER A 116 19.80 33.17 15.05
N ALA A 117 18.90 32.94 16.01
CA ALA A 117 18.85 33.68 17.27
C ALA A 117 20.11 33.45 18.13
N MET A 118 20.57 32.19 18.23
CA MET A 118 21.79 31.82 18.97
C MET A 118 23.03 32.44 18.36
N VAL A 119 23.19 32.38 17.04
CA VAL A 119 24.32 32.98 16.33
C VAL A 119 24.31 34.51 16.47
N ASN A 120 23.13 35.14 16.41
CA ASN A 120 23.01 36.58 16.58
C ASN A 120 23.37 37.01 18.01
N TRP A 121 22.84 36.34 19.03
CA TRP A 121 23.15 36.66 20.42
C TRP A 121 24.63 36.45 20.75
N THR A 122 25.21 35.34 20.32
CA THR A 122 26.60 34.97 20.66
C THR A 122 27.67 35.61 19.76
N SER A 123 27.28 36.49 18.83
CA SER A 123 28.26 37.13 17.94
C SER A 123 29.21 38.06 18.70
N PHE A 124 30.49 38.05 18.30
CA PHE A 124 31.55 38.85 18.92
C PHE A 124 31.28 40.37 18.85
N MET A 125 30.62 40.82 17.78
CA MET A 125 30.21 42.22 17.62
C MET A 125 28.74 42.29 17.26
N HIS A 126 28.05 43.26 17.85
CA HIS A 126 26.68 43.60 17.53
C HIS A 126 26.63 45.04 17.00
N PRO A 127 26.03 45.28 15.82
CA PRO A 127 25.73 46.64 15.41
C PRO A 127 24.71 47.24 16.40
N ILE A 128 24.97 48.46 16.86
CA ILE A 128 24.06 49.21 17.72
C ILE A 128 23.36 50.24 16.82
N ILE A 129 22.03 50.20 16.80
CA ILE A 129 21.24 51.09 15.92
C ILE A 129 20.65 52.25 16.73
N GLN A 130 20.06 51.94 17.90
CA GLN A 130 19.38 52.90 18.75
C GLN A 130 19.88 52.85 20.19
N ASP A 131 19.87 51.67 20.81
CA ASP A 131 20.15 51.51 22.24
C ASP A 131 20.83 50.16 22.49
N ALA A 132 22.09 50.21 22.90
CA ALA A 132 22.92 49.04 23.11
C ALA A 132 22.36 48.09 24.18
N GLU A 133 21.81 48.62 25.27
CA GLU A 133 21.33 47.83 26.40
C GLU A 133 20.00 47.16 26.05
N ARG A 134 19.07 47.92 25.47
CA ARG A 134 17.79 47.38 24.99
C ARG A 134 18.00 46.30 23.94
N GLU A 135 18.82 46.58 22.92
CA GLU A 135 19.08 45.62 21.84
C GLU A 135 19.81 44.37 22.35
N ALA A 136 20.71 44.49 23.33
CA ALA A 136 21.34 43.33 23.96
C ALA A 136 20.32 42.45 24.69
N LYS A 137 19.39 43.08 25.44
CA LYS A 137 18.31 42.35 26.12
C LYS A 137 17.36 41.66 25.14
N GLU A 138 17.01 42.32 24.04
CA GLU A 138 16.19 41.74 22.98
C GLU A 138 16.84 40.51 22.33
N ARG A 139 18.17 40.50 22.16
CA ARG A 139 18.90 39.33 21.64
C ARG A 139 18.83 38.13 22.58
N VAL A 140 19.04 38.37 23.88
CA VAL A 140 18.92 37.33 24.92
C VAL A 140 17.50 36.77 24.94
N GLU A 141 16.50 37.65 24.94
CA GLU A 141 15.08 37.26 24.96
C GLU A 141 14.73 36.43 23.72
N ARG A 142 15.14 36.87 22.53
CA ARG A 142 14.91 36.15 21.28
C ARG A 142 15.52 34.75 21.32
N ALA A 143 16.76 34.60 21.81
CA ALA A 143 17.41 33.30 21.93
C ALA A 143 16.65 32.35 22.89
N ASN A 144 16.23 32.86 24.05
CA ASN A 144 15.45 32.10 25.03
C ASN A 144 14.08 31.69 24.48
N VAL A 145 13.35 32.61 23.83
CA VAL A 145 12.05 32.33 23.22
C VAL A 145 12.22 31.28 22.11
N ALA A 146 13.19 31.46 21.20
CA ALA A 146 13.42 30.52 20.11
C ALA A 146 13.79 29.11 20.63
N PHE A 147 14.61 29.02 21.68
CA PHE A 147 14.96 27.75 22.31
C PHE A 147 13.73 27.06 22.92
N ASN A 148 12.94 27.80 23.70
CA ASN A 148 11.73 27.25 24.31
C ASN A 148 10.69 26.83 23.28
N ASP A 149 10.48 27.64 22.25
CA ASP A 149 9.54 27.35 21.16
C ASP A 149 9.94 26.09 20.40
N PHE A 150 11.22 25.96 20.06
CA PHE A 150 11.76 24.76 19.41
C PHE A 150 11.61 23.54 20.32
N ARG A 151 12.10 23.61 21.56
CA ARG A 151 12.06 22.53 22.54
C ARG A 151 10.64 22.04 22.78
N ASN A 152 9.72 22.95 23.09
CA ASN A 152 8.34 22.60 23.42
C ASN A 152 7.63 21.99 22.21
N PHE A 153 7.83 22.57 21.02
CA PHE A 153 7.24 22.02 19.80
C PHE A 153 7.77 20.61 19.51
N TYR A 154 9.09 20.39 19.61
CA TYR A 154 9.68 19.07 19.43
C TYR A 154 9.14 18.04 20.43
N LEU A 155 9.14 18.36 21.73
CA LEU A 155 8.70 17.44 22.77
C LEU A 155 7.23 17.05 22.63
N LEU A 156 6.36 18.00 22.28
CA LEU A 156 4.93 17.74 22.05
C LEU A 156 4.67 16.91 20.80
N ASN A 157 5.55 16.97 19.80
CA ASN A 157 5.41 16.28 18.52
C ASN A 157 6.36 15.09 18.35
N LYS A 158 7.10 14.69 19.38
CA LYS A 158 8.13 13.62 19.32
C LYS A 158 7.59 12.29 18.78
N LEU A 159 6.30 12.00 19.01
CA LEU A 159 5.62 10.79 18.54
C LEU A 159 5.46 10.70 17.02
N PHE A 160 5.60 11.81 16.29
CA PHE A 160 5.50 11.81 14.83
C PHE A 160 6.76 11.30 14.14
N PHE A 161 7.86 11.12 14.87
CA PHE A 161 9.17 10.81 14.31
C PHE A 161 9.68 9.42 14.72
N PRO A 162 10.50 8.78 13.87
CA PRO A 162 11.19 7.55 14.23
C PRO A 162 12.21 7.79 15.35
N LYS A 163 12.43 6.77 16.18
CA LYS A 163 13.30 6.87 17.37
C LYS A 163 14.73 7.33 17.05
N SER A 164 15.32 6.81 15.98
CA SER A 164 16.67 7.20 15.53
C SER A 164 16.79 8.70 15.19
N PHE A 165 15.72 9.30 14.71
CA PHE A 165 15.65 10.74 14.44
C PHE A 165 15.55 11.53 15.75
N CYS A 166 14.69 11.08 16.66
CA CYS A 166 14.56 11.65 18.00
C CYS A 166 15.89 11.66 18.75
N ASP A 167 16.67 10.57 18.70
CA ASP A 167 17.97 10.47 19.36
C ASP A 167 18.95 11.54 18.83
N THR A 168 18.89 11.84 17.52
CA THR A 168 19.71 12.92 16.91
C THR A 168 19.28 14.30 17.40
N PHE A 169 17.96 14.53 17.48
CA PHE A 169 17.40 15.80 17.95
C PHE A 169 17.65 16.07 19.43
N ASP A 170 17.58 15.02 20.27
CA ASP A 170 17.85 15.13 21.70
C ASP A 170 19.30 15.61 21.94
N ILE A 171 20.27 15.08 21.18
CA ILE A 171 21.68 15.50 21.25
C ILE A 171 21.83 16.99 20.89
N ILE A 172 21.21 17.44 19.80
CA ILE A 172 21.31 18.85 19.38
C ILE A 172 20.62 19.78 20.38
N LEU A 173 19.47 19.37 20.91
CA LEU A 173 18.76 20.14 21.92
C LEU A 173 19.62 20.33 23.18
N ASP A 174 20.28 19.27 23.64
CA ASP A 174 21.20 19.32 24.78
C ASP A 174 22.42 20.20 24.47
N GLU A 175 22.96 20.15 23.25
CA GLU A 175 24.05 21.02 22.83
C GLU A 175 23.66 22.50 22.87
N TYR A 176 22.51 22.87 22.30
CA TYR A 176 22.01 24.25 22.40
C TYR A 176 21.77 24.68 23.83
N TRP A 177 21.16 23.81 24.65
CA TRP A 177 20.89 24.11 26.06
C TRP A 177 22.18 24.43 26.82
N ASN A 178 23.18 23.56 26.68
CA ASN A 178 24.47 23.73 27.35
C ASN A 178 25.15 25.02 26.89
N LYS A 179 25.16 25.31 25.58
CA LYS A 179 25.77 26.53 25.03
C LYS A 179 25.02 27.80 25.44
N LEU A 180 23.68 27.75 25.48
CA LEU A 180 22.83 28.85 25.95
C LEU A 180 23.17 29.20 27.40
N TRP A 181 23.21 28.20 28.29
CA TRP A 181 23.58 28.39 29.69
C TRP A 181 25.01 28.86 29.87
N ASP A 182 25.97 28.19 29.23
CA ASP A 182 27.39 28.49 29.35
C ASP A 182 27.70 29.91 28.89
N TYR A 183 27.10 30.37 27.80
CA TYR A 183 27.30 31.72 27.30
C TYR A 183 26.60 32.75 28.19
N GLY A 184 25.34 32.52 28.55
CA GLY A 184 24.57 33.45 29.39
C GLY A 184 25.18 33.63 30.78
N PHE A 185 25.66 32.55 31.39
CA PHE A 185 26.37 32.60 32.67
C PHE A 185 27.66 33.45 32.57
N LYS A 186 28.49 33.21 31.55
CA LYS A 186 29.74 33.96 31.35
C LYS A 186 29.48 35.43 31.03
N GLU A 187 28.47 35.72 30.21
CA GLU A 187 28.04 37.08 29.89
C GLU A 187 27.57 37.83 31.15
N GLY A 188 26.76 37.17 31.99
CA GLY A 188 26.31 37.73 33.28
C GLY A 188 27.47 38.04 34.22
N MET A 189 28.43 37.11 34.36
CA MET A 189 29.63 37.31 35.16
C MET A 189 30.44 38.53 34.72
N ILE A 190 30.58 38.75 33.40
CA ILE A 190 31.27 39.92 32.85
C ILE A 190 30.52 41.22 33.15
N LYS A 191 29.19 41.22 33.03
CA LYS A 191 28.36 42.42 33.23
C LYS A 191 28.26 42.84 34.70
N GLU A 192 28.18 41.88 35.62
CA GLU A 192 27.91 42.15 37.03
C GLU A 192 29.17 42.39 37.86
N ASN A 193 30.31 41.80 37.47
CA ASN A 193 31.46 41.71 38.37
C ASN A 193 32.57 42.71 38.02
N ARG A 194 32.68 43.79 38.81
CA ARG A 194 33.70 44.85 38.62
C ARG A 194 35.11 44.48 39.13
N SER A 195 35.28 43.31 39.75
CA SER A 195 36.51 42.92 40.47
C SER A 195 37.16 41.64 39.97
N ILE A 196 36.90 41.26 38.72
CA ILE A 196 37.51 40.09 38.09
C ILE A 196 38.99 40.39 37.77
N THR A 197 39.90 39.43 37.98
CA THR A 197 41.28 39.54 37.51
C THR A 197 41.34 39.56 35.98
N ASP A 198 42.32 40.28 35.41
CA ASP A 198 42.49 40.37 33.94
C ASP A 198 42.62 38.99 33.28
N ASP A 199 43.32 38.06 33.93
CA ASP A 199 43.51 36.69 33.44
C ASP A 199 42.19 35.90 33.36
N PHE A 200 41.34 36.00 34.39
CA PHE A 200 40.03 35.34 34.40
C PHE A 200 39.08 35.97 33.36
N TYR A 201 39.12 37.29 33.18
CA TYR A 201 38.36 37.97 32.14
C TYR A 201 38.74 37.49 30.73
N ARG A 202 40.04 37.35 30.44
CA ARG A 202 40.54 36.79 29.16
C ARG A 202 40.05 35.36 28.96
N HIS A 203 40.05 34.54 30.00
CA HIS A 203 39.51 33.19 29.96
C HIS A 203 38.02 33.17 29.59
N LEU A 204 37.19 34.01 30.22
CA LEU A 204 35.75 34.09 29.91
C LEU A 204 35.50 34.50 28.46
N ILE A 205 36.20 35.52 27.96
CA ILE A 205 36.06 35.97 26.56
C ILE A 205 36.47 34.86 25.59
N LYS A 206 37.57 34.16 25.88
CA LYS A 206 38.04 33.06 25.04
C LYS A 206 36.97 31.96 24.94
N ASP A 207 36.43 31.52 26.07
CA ASP A 207 35.38 30.51 26.10
C ASP A 207 34.12 30.96 25.36
N MET A 208 33.70 32.22 25.54
CA MET A 208 32.56 32.80 24.80
C MET A 208 32.79 32.85 23.29
N SER A 209 34.03 33.17 22.88
CA SER A 209 34.42 33.16 21.46
C SER A 209 34.41 31.74 20.89
N GLU A 210 34.85 30.74 21.66
CA GLU A 210 34.79 29.33 21.26
C GLU A 210 33.34 28.88 21.10
N ILE A 211 32.44 29.21 22.03
CA ILE A 211 31.00 28.94 21.91
C ILE A 211 30.42 29.56 20.64
N SER A 212 30.70 30.84 20.37
CA SER A 212 30.26 31.55 19.16
C SER A 212 30.72 30.84 17.89
N LYS A 213 31.98 30.38 17.87
CA LYS A 213 32.56 29.65 16.76
C LYS A 213 31.87 28.30 16.55
N GLU A 214 31.67 27.53 17.62
CA GLU A 214 30.99 26.23 17.53
C GLU A 214 29.55 26.37 17.01
N LEU A 215 28.80 27.35 17.49
CA LEU A 215 27.45 27.64 17.00
C LEU A 215 27.44 28.04 15.53
N LYS A 216 28.46 28.77 15.04
CA LYS A 216 28.53 29.23 13.64
C LYS A 216 29.05 28.19 12.67
N GLU A 217 29.94 27.32 13.11
CA GLU A 217 30.67 26.42 12.21
C GLU A 217 30.22 24.96 12.36
N LYS A 218 30.10 24.44 13.59
CA LYS A 218 29.85 23.00 13.83
C LYS A 218 28.37 22.65 13.84
N ILE A 219 27.54 23.47 14.48
CA ILE A 219 26.10 23.19 14.59
C ILE A 219 25.38 23.18 13.23
N PRO A 220 25.71 24.07 12.25
CA PRO A 220 25.12 24.00 10.91
C PRO A 220 25.36 22.67 10.20
N GLU A 221 26.52 22.03 10.37
CA GLU A 221 26.80 20.72 9.78
C GLU A 221 25.79 19.67 10.27
N LYS A 222 25.47 19.69 11.57
CA LYS A 222 24.44 18.82 12.17
C LYS A 222 23.03 19.16 11.71
N ILE A 223 22.75 20.43 11.44
CA ILE A 223 21.47 20.86 10.85
C ILE A 223 21.33 20.31 9.44
N THR A 224 22.41 20.31 8.64
CA THR A 224 22.40 19.70 7.30
C THR A 224 22.10 18.20 7.36
N GLU A 225 22.69 17.46 8.30
CA GLU A 225 22.35 16.04 8.51
C GLU A 225 20.85 15.84 8.84
N ILE A 226 20.26 16.77 9.59
CA ILE A 226 18.82 16.76 9.90
C ILE A 226 17.97 17.09 8.67
N GLU A 227 18.40 18.05 7.85
CA GLU A 227 17.71 18.39 6.61
C GLU A 227 17.63 17.19 5.67
N ASP A 228 18.71 16.42 5.56
CA ASP A 228 18.72 15.20 4.74
C ASP A 228 17.75 14.16 5.28
N LYS A 229 17.70 13.95 6.60
CA LYS A 229 16.69 13.08 7.24
C LYS A 229 15.26 13.59 7.01
N PHE A 230 15.05 14.92 7.02
CA PHE A 230 13.73 15.48 6.69
C PHE A 230 13.36 15.23 5.23
N ARG A 231 14.30 15.38 4.29
CA ARG A 231 14.07 15.09 2.86
C ARG A 231 13.73 13.62 2.62
N GLU A 232 14.40 12.71 3.34
CA GLU A 232 14.09 11.28 3.33
C GLU A 232 12.66 11.02 3.83
N MET A 233 12.26 11.60 4.97
CA MET A 233 10.90 11.45 5.51
C MET A 233 9.80 11.98 4.58
N LEU A 234 10.12 13.01 3.81
CA LEU A 234 9.21 13.66 2.87
C LEU A 234 9.27 13.04 1.47
N ASN A 235 10.10 12.02 1.24
CA ASN A 235 10.33 11.39 -0.07
C ASN A 235 10.70 12.40 -1.17
N VAL A 236 11.55 13.38 -0.84
CA VAL A 236 12.07 14.40 -1.78
C VAL A 236 13.60 14.37 -1.91
N GLY A 237 14.26 13.37 -1.33
CA GLY A 237 15.69 13.10 -1.55
C GLY A 237 15.95 12.45 -2.92
N GLU A 238 17.15 12.67 -3.47
CA GLU A 238 17.68 11.92 -4.63
C GLU A 238 17.94 10.44 -4.28
#